data_AF-A0A1L9U3T2-F1
#
_entry.id   AF-A0A1L9U3T2-F1
#
_cell.length_a   1.000
_cell.length_b   1.000
_cell.length_c   1.000
_cell.angle_alpha   90.00
_cell.angle_beta   90.00
_cell.angle_gamma   90.00
#
_symmetry.space_group_name_H-M   'P 1'
#
loop_
_entity.id
_entity.type
_entity.pdbx_description
1 polymer ?
#
loop_
_entity_poly.entity_id
_entity_poly.type
_entity_poly.pdbx_seq_one_letter_code
_entity_poly.pdbx_strand_id
1 'polypeptide(L)'
;MNPPSDVIEAITQYGIPYHVRYMAYSISNRTVILLASFRGMPKSPILVSCPVRIYAAALSQEDRVSLQLNLDAIQSSVPEKAWHILDMNRERRLIVLDGEGNTTSMDLKDKGT
;
A
#
# COMPACT_ATOMS: atom_id res chain seq x y z
N MET A 1 -4.88 -5.21 21.60
CA MET A 1 -4.25 -5.12 20.26
C MET A 1 -4.01 -3.66 19.97
N ASN A 2 -2.80 -3.28 19.57
CA ASN A 2 -2.54 -1.92 19.13
C ASN A 2 -3.30 -1.66 17.81
N PRO A 3 -3.80 -0.44 17.58
CA PRO A 3 -4.41 -0.10 16.31
C PRO A 3 -3.38 -0.28 15.17
N PRO A 4 -3.82 -0.65 13.95
CA PRO A 4 -2.92 -0.69 12.79
C PRO A 4 -2.26 0.67 12.56
N SER A 5 -0.95 0.70 12.31
CA SER A 5 -0.21 1.93 11.98
C SER A 5 -0.56 2.41 10.57
N ASP A 6 -0.50 3.71 10.31
CA ASP A 6 -0.58 4.20 8.92
C ASP A 6 0.60 3.67 8.09
N VAL A 7 0.36 3.34 6.82
CA VAL A 7 1.38 2.77 5.93
C VAL A 7 2.57 3.68 5.72
N ILE A 8 2.37 5.00 5.64
CA ILE A 8 3.45 5.97 5.45
C ILE A 8 4.20 6.20 6.76
N GLU A 9 3.51 6.25 7.90
CA GLU A 9 4.15 6.30 9.21
C GLU A 9 5.05 5.09 9.44
N ALA A 10 4.55 3.88 9.17
CA ALA A 10 5.32 2.65 9.31
C ALA A 10 6.55 2.62 8.39
N ILE A 11 6.42 3.08 7.14
CA ILE A 11 7.56 3.14 6.22
C ILE A 11 8.59 4.17 6.68
N THR A 12 8.14 5.34 7.12
CA THR A 12 9.03 6.40 7.60
C THR A 12 9.82 5.93 8.84
N GLN A 13 9.21 5.12 9.69
CA GLN A 13 9.83 4.64 10.92
C GLN A 13 10.70 3.39 10.71
N TYR A 14 10.31 2.47 9.84
CA TYR A 14 10.91 1.13 9.75
C TYR A 14 11.50 0.78 8.36
N GLY A 15 11.38 1.69 7.40
CA GLY A 15 11.81 1.52 6.01
C GLY A 15 10.75 0.87 5.12
N ILE A 16 11.09 0.56 3.87
CA ILE A 16 10.16 -0.11 2.94
C ILE A 16 9.90 -1.56 3.36
N PRO A 17 8.63 -2.04 3.33
CA PRO A 17 8.33 -3.42 3.65
C PRO A 17 8.95 -4.35 2.62
N TYR A 18 9.52 -5.46 3.08
CA TYR A 18 10.06 -6.52 2.22
C TYR A 18 9.11 -7.72 2.10
N HIS A 19 8.07 -7.76 2.94
CA HIS A 19 7.02 -8.76 2.90
C HIS A 19 5.71 -8.12 3.35
N VAL A 20 4.63 -8.34 2.59
CA VAL A 20 3.28 -7.83 2.87
C VAL A 20 2.26 -8.92 2.60
N ARG A 21 1.25 -9.01 3.47
CA ARG A 21 0.14 -9.96 3.34
C ARG A 21 -1.19 -9.29 3.68
N TYR A 22 -2.21 -9.57 2.89
CA TYR A 22 -3.58 -9.18 3.23
C TYR A 22 -4.06 -9.88 4.50
N MET A 23 -4.62 -9.12 5.44
CA MET A 23 -5.21 -9.66 6.68
C MET A 23 -6.72 -9.42 6.76
N ALA A 24 -7.14 -8.18 6.56
CA ALA A 24 -8.53 -7.76 6.77
C ALA A 24 -8.83 -6.45 6.04
N TYR A 25 -10.02 -5.91 6.28
CA TYR A 25 -10.42 -4.57 5.83
C TYR A 25 -11.14 -3.83 6.95
N SER A 26 -11.10 -2.50 6.93
CA SER A 26 -11.86 -1.61 7.80
C SER A 26 -12.95 -0.91 7.00
N ILE A 27 -14.21 -1.20 7.32
CA ILE A 27 -15.37 -0.55 6.67
C ILE A 27 -15.42 0.93 7.05
N SER A 28 -15.26 1.23 8.35
CA SER A 28 -15.36 2.60 8.88
C SER A 28 -14.36 3.55 8.23
N ASN A 29 -13.14 3.07 7.97
CA ASN A 29 -12.08 3.90 7.40
C ASN A 29 -11.90 3.68 5.90
N ARG A 30 -12.67 2.77 5.29
CA ARG A 30 -12.50 2.35 3.90
C ARG A 30 -11.03 2.00 3.59
N THR A 31 -10.42 1.13 4.39
CA THR A 31 -9.01 0.72 4.24
C THR A 31 -8.81 -0.78 4.19
N VAL A 32 -7.75 -1.21 3.52
CA VAL A 32 -7.23 -2.57 3.60
C VAL A 32 -6.25 -2.65 4.77
N ILE A 33 -6.33 -3.71 5.57
CA ILE A 33 -5.39 -3.97 6.64
C ILE A 33 -4.40 -5.04 6.18
N LEU A 34 -3.12 -4.69 6.22
CA LEU A 34 -2.00 -5.53 5.82
C LEU A 34 -1.21 -5.96 7.05
N LEU A 35 -0.62 -7.15 7.01
CA LEU A 35 0.48 -7.54 7.88
C LEU A 35 1.77 -7.32 7.11
N ALA A 36 2.66 -6.48 7.63
CA ALA A 36 3.87 -6.08 6.93
C ALA A 36 5.12 -6.34 7.79
N SER A 37 6.16 -6.87 7.16
CA SER A 37 7.50 -7.00 7.74
C SER A 37 8.44 -5.97 7.11
N PHE A 38 9.15 -5.26 7.97
CA PHE A 38 10.01 -4.14 7.59
C PHE A 38 11.47 -4.46 7.81
N ARG A 39 12.37 -3.94 6.96
CA ARG A 39 13.81 -4.22 7.10
C ARG A 39 14.38 -3.67 8.41
N GLY A 40 13.86 -2.54 8.90
CA GLY A 40 14.20 -1.99 10.22
C GLY A 40 13.64 -2.79 11.40
N MET A 41 12.68 -3.70 11.16
CA MET A 41 12.06 -4.54 12.20
C MET A 41 11.68 -5.94 11.66
N PRO A 42 12.67 -6.79 11.33
CA PRO A 42 12.41 -8.01 10.57
C PRO A 42 11.69 -9.11 11.36
N LYS A 43 11.76 -9.09 12.70
CA LYS A 43 11.24 -10.16 13.57
C LYS A 43 9.80 -9.94 14.05
N SER A 44 9.25 -8.75 13.84
CA SER A 44 7.97 -8.34 14.42
C SER A 44 7.10 -7.71 13.34
N PRO A 45 6.37 -8.53 12.55
CA PRO A 45 5.43 -7.99 11.59
C PRO A 45 4.36 -7.17 12.33
N ILE A 46 3.96 -6.04 11.75
CA ILE A 46 2.96 -5.15 12.33
C ILE A 46 1.75 -5.02 11.40
N LEU A 47 0.60 -4.72 11.99
CA LEU A 47 -0.61 -4.39 11.23
C LEU A 47 -0.49 -2.96 10.71
N VAL A 48 -0.78 -2.81 9.42
CA VAL A 48 -0.70 -1.55 8.70
C VAL A 48 -2.05 -1.26 8.06
N SER A 49 -2.59 -0.08 8.32
CA SER A 49 -3.75 0.47 7.61
C SER A 49 -3.30 1.06 6.29
N CYS A 50 -3.85 0.54 5.20
CA CYS A 50 -3.54 0.93 3.84
C CYS A 50 -4.79 1.53 3.20
N PRO A 51 -4.93 2.87 3.14
CA PRO A 51 -5.98 3.49 2.34
C PRO A 51 -5.77 3.19 0.86
N VAL A 52 -6.85 3.33 0.08
CA VAL A 52 -6.80 3.12 -1.38
C VAL A 52 -5.89 4.12 -2.07
N ARG A 53 -5.91 5.37 -1.61
CA ARG A 53 -5.06 6.45 -2.12
C ARG A 53 -4.07 6.80 -1.03
N ILE A 54 -2.81 6.54 -1.29
CA ILE A 54 -1.74 6.69 -0.32
C ILE A 54 -0.91 7.89 -0.75
N TYR A 55 -1.03 9.00 -0.03
CA TYR A 55 -0.22 10.18 -0.27
C TYR A 55 1.15 10.01 0.39
N ALA A 56 2.17 9.74 -0.42
CA ALA A 56 3.51 9.36 0.01
C ALA A 56 4.52 10.47 -0.25
N ALA A 57 4.17 11.71 0.10
CA ALA A 57 5.02 12.89 -0.12
C ALA A 57 6.38 12.77 0.61
N ALA A 58 6.40 12.11 1.77
CA ALA A 58 7.59 11.89 2.58
C ALA A 58 8.54 10.82 2.02
N LEU A 59 8.10 10.03 1.03
CA LEU A 59 8.91 8.95 0.46
C LEU A 59 9.69 9.43 -0.77
N SER A 60 10.87 8.85 -0.99
CA SER A 60 11.60 9.03 -2.24
C SER A 60 10.83 8.43 -3.42
N GLN A 61 11.18 8.81 -4.66
CA GLN A 61 10.53 8.22 -5.84
C GLN A 61 10.75 6.70 -5.92
N GLU A 62 11.95 6.22 -5.59
CA GLU A 62 12.29 4.80 -5.58
C GLU A 62 11.47 4.03 -4.53
N ASP A 63 11.32 4.60 -3.34
CA ASP A 63 10.50 4.05 -2.27
C ASP A 63 9.03 4.00 -2.64
N ARG A 64 8.51 5.07 -3.27
CA ARG A 64 7.14 5.10 -3.77
C ARG A 64 6.88 4.03 -4.83
N VAL A 65 7.81 3.83 -5.76
CA VAL A 65 7.73 2.75 -6.77
C VAL A 65 7.77 1.38 -6.10
N SER A 66 8.68 1.18 -5.15
CA SER A 66 8.80 -0.08 -4.41
C SER A 66 7.53 -0.39 -3.60
N LEU A 67 6.93 0.64 -2.98
CA LEU A 67 5.65 0.51 -2.30
C LEU A 67 4.54 0.14 -3.29
N GLN A 68 4.45 0.81 -4.44
CA GLN A 68 3.44 0.49 -5.45
C GLN A 68 3.54 -0.97 -5.92
N LEU A 69 4.76 -1.46 -6.19
CA LEU A 69 4.98 -2.85 -6.60
C LEU A 69 4.52 -3.86 -5.53
N ASN A 70 4.81 -3.59 -4.27
CA ASN A 70 4.33 -4.41 -3.15
C ASN A 70 2.80 -4.43 -3.08
N LEU A 71 2.15 -3.28 -3.29
CA LEU A 71 0.70 -3.15 -3.25
C LEU A 71 0.02 -3.84 -4.43
N ASP A 72 0.59 -3.71 -5.63
CA ASP A 72 0.13 -4.40 -6.83
C ASP A 72 0.18 -5.92 -6.65
N ALA A 73 1.26 -6.43 -6.05
CA ALA A 73 1.42 -7.86 -5.78
C ALA A 73 0.32 -8.38 -4.83
N ILE A 74 0.04 -7.66 -3.73
CA ILE A 74 -0.97 -8.10 -2.76
C ILE A 74 -2.40 -7.83 -3.20
N GLN A 75 -2.63 -6.95 -4.17
CA GLN A 75 -3.98 -6.59 -4.59
C GLN A 75 -4.77 -7.80 -5.09
N SER A 76 -4.07 -8.71 -5.79
CA SER A 76 -4.65 -9.98 -6.26
C SER A 76 -5.08 -10.92 -5.12
N SER A 77 -4.47 -10.77 -3.93
CA SER A 77 -4.78 -11.58 -2.75
C SER A 77 -5.96 -11.04 -1.93
N VAL A 78 -6.39 -9.80 -2.17
CA VAL A 78 -7.56 -9.22 -1.49
C VAL A 78 -8.83 -9.79 -2.12
N PRO A 79 -9.71 -10.46 -1.35
CA PRO A 79 -10.92 -11.06 -1.87
C PRO A 79 -11.84 -10.04 -2.53
N GLU A 80 -12.48 -10.41 -3.65
CA GLU A 80 -13.37 -9.51 -4.39
C GLU A 80 -14.48 -8.90 -3.51
N LYS A 81 -15.07 -9.73 -2.64
CA LYS A 81 -16.07 -9.30 -1.65
C LYS A 81 -15.59 -8.15 -0.75
N ALA A 82 -14.30 -8.08 -0.44
CA ALA A 82 -13.77 -7.01 0.39
C ALA A 82 -13.82 -5.67 -0.36
N TRP A 83 -13.48 -5.66 -1.65
CA TRP A 83 -13.60 -4.46 -2.49
C TRP A 83 -15.04 -3.99 -2.60
N HIS A 84 -15.99 -4.91 -2.80
CA HIS A 84 -17.42 -4.60 -2.83
C HIS A 84 -17.91 -3.99 -1.51
N ILE A 85 -17.52 -4.57 -0.37
CA ILE A 85 -17.92 -4.07 0.97
C ILE A 85 -17.32 -2.69 1.26
N LEU A 86 -16.11 -2.46 0.77
CA LEU A 86 -15.45 -1.15 0.89
C LEU A 86 -16.03 -0.11 -0.08
N ASP A 87 -17.00 -0.49 -0.92
CA ASP A 87 -17.61 0.36 -1.95
C ASP A 87 -16.53 0.92 -2.90
N MET A 88 -15.66 0.01 -3.35
CA MET A 88 -14.54 0.30 -4.23
C MET A 88 -14.57 -0.61 -5.44
N ASN A 89 -14.41 -0.01 -6.63
CA ASN A 89 -14.06 -0.81 -7.80
C ASN A 89 -12.63 -1.36 -7.59
N ARG A 90 -12.43 -2.65 -7.82
CA ARG A 90 -11.10 -3.28 -7.85
C ARG A 90 -10.13 -2.55 -8.79
N GLU A 91 -10.65 -1.89 -9.83
CA GLU A 91 -9.87 -1.07 -10.77
C GLU A 91 -9.42 0.28 -10.18
N ARG A 92 -10.06 0.77 -9.11
CA ARG A 92 -9.60 1.90 -8.28
C ARG A 92 -8.67 1.36 -7.18
N ARG A 93 -7.50 0.93 -7.63
CA ARG A 93 -6.49 0.12 -6.90
C ARG A 93 -5.88 0.85 -5.71
N LEU A 94 -5.12 0.10 -4.90
CA LEU A 94 -4.17 0.69 -3.95
C LEU A 94 -3.12 1.47 -4.77
N ILE A 95 -3.19 2.80 -4.73
CA ILE A 95 -2.38 3.69 -5.55
C ILE A 95 -1.55 4.58 -4.62
N VAL A 96 -0.25 4.61 -4.88
CA VAL A 96 0.70 5.52 -4.27
C VAL A 96 0.75 6.81 -5.10
N LEU A 97 0.53 7.93 -4.42
CA LEU A 97 0.55 9.27 -4.97
C LEU A 97 1.73 10.05 -4.41
N ASP A 98 2.31 10.93 -5.22
CA ASP A 98 3.26 11.93 -4.73
C ASP A 98 2.56 13.06 -3.93
N GLY A 99 3.32 14.08 -3.52
CA GLY A 99 2.78 15.23 -2.79
C GLY A 99 1.84 16.12 -3.61
N GLU A 100 1.82 15.98 -4.94
CA GLU A 100 0.95 16.73 -5.85
C GLU A 100 -0.29 15.91 -6.27
N GLY A 101 -0.34 14.63 -5.89
CA GLY A 101 -1.43 13.72 -6.23
C GLY A 101 -1.22 12.96 -7.53
N ASN A 102 -0.02 12.98 -8.12
CA ASN A 102 0.31 12.23 -9.32
C ASN A 102 0.63 10.77 -8.99
N THR A 103 0.25 9.85 -9.86
CA THR A 103 0.55 8.42 -9.69
C THR A 103 2.03 8.14 -9.91
N THR A 104 2.55 7.17 -9.17
CA THR A 104 3.95 6.74 -9.28
C THR A 104 4.23 5.84 -10.49
N SER A 105 3.21 5.58 -11.32
CA SER A 105 3.34 4.89 -12.59
C SER A 105 4.52 5.46 -13.35
N MET A 106 5.56 4.63 -13.51
CA MET A 106 6.44 4.81 -14.65
C MET A 106 5.52 4.75 -15.86
N ASP A 107 5.37 5.87 -16.55
CA ASP A 107 5.13 5.86 -17.99
C ASP A 107 6.24 4.99 -18.60
N LEU A 108 6.04 3.67 -18.63
CA LEU A 108 6.56 2.80 -19.66
C LEU A 108 5.85 3.23 -20.94
N LYS A 109 6.13 4.46 -21.39
CA LYS A 109 5.83 4.87 -22.75
C LYS A 109 6.58 3.88 -23.63
N ASP A 110 5.80 3.17 -24.43
CA ASP A 110 6.20 2.57 -25.69
C ASP A 110 7.49 3.19 -26.23
N LYS A 111 8.60 2.51 -25.97
CA LYS A 111 9.75 2.51 -26.86
C LYS A 111 9.78 1.13 -27.51
N GLY A 112 8.94 0.99 -28.53
CA GLY A 112 8.89 -0.16 -29.44
C GLY A 112 8.28 0.34 -30.75
N THR A 113 9.02 1.17 -31.48
CA THR A 113 9.69 0.85 -32.76
C THR A 113 8.71 0.66 -33.91
#